data_AF-A0A957JE91-F1
#
_entry.id   AF-A0A957JE91-F1
#
_cell.length_a   1.000
_cell.length_b   1.000
_cell.length_c   1.000
_cell.angle_alpha   90.00
_cell.angle_beta   90.00
_cell.angle_gamma   90.00
#
_symmetry.space_group_name_H-M   'P 1'
#
loop_
_entity.id
_entity.type
_entity.pdbx_description
1 polymer ?
#
loop_
_entity_poly.entity_id
_entity_poly.type
_entity_poly.pdbx_seq_one_letter_code
_entity_poly.pdbx_strand_id
1 'polypeptide(L)'
;MATTGLEVEAKFFLPDLAAVREQLLALGAGLERPRVYERNIRLEIEGDGLLGRGQLLRLRQDGRNVVTFKGAPPAGTQSEVKVHEELEVTVSDFDTILAIFQRLGYEAVQIYEKYRETFSLAGLEIFLDDLPYGNFIEL
;
A
#
# COMPACT_ATOMS: atom_id res chain seq x y z
N MET A 1 -19.07 11.01 4.45
CA MET A 1 -18.85 10.70 3.02
C MET A 1 -17.46 10.09 2.94
N ALA A 2 -17.28 8.98 2.24
CA ALA A 2 -15.93 8.43 2.03
C ALA A 2 -15.12 9.46 1.22
N THR A 3 -13.92 9.81 1.68
CA THR A 3 -13.03 10.69 0.94
C THR A 3 -12.43 9.88 -0.20
N THR A 4 -12.94 10.07 -1.41
CA THR A 4 -12.39 9.45 -2.61
C THR A 4 -11.10 10.20 -2.99
N GLY A 5 -9.96 9.52 -2.91
CA GLY A 5 -8.65 10.07 -3.30
C GLY A 5 -8.18 9.46 -4.61
N LEU A 6 -7.54 10.26 -5.46
CA LEU A 6 -6.68 9.74 -6.52
C LEU A 6 -5.28 9.62 -5.96
N GLU A 7 -4.75 8.40 -5.96
CA GLU A 7 -3.35 8.14 -5.65
C GLU A 7 -2.55 8.14 -6.96
N VAL A 8 -1.38 8.78 -6.93
CA VAL A 8 -0.43 8.85 -8.04
C VAL A 8 0.91 8.39 -7.48
N GLU A 9 1.37 7.20 -7.88
CA GLU A 9 2.57 6.55 -7.27
C GLU A 9 3.59 6.15 -8.34
N ALA A 10 4.86 6.48 -8.10
CA ALA A 10 6.02 5.92 -8.80
C ALA A 10 6.84 5.03 -7.86
N LYS A 11 7.09 3.78 -8.28
CA LYS A 11 7.82 2.77 -7.49
C LYS A 11 9.09 2.32 -8.19
N PHE A 12 10.21 2.34 -7.48
CA PHE A 12 11.52 1.96 -7.99
C PHE A 12 12.18 0.90 -7.11
N PHE A 13 12.84 -0.07 -7.72
CA PHE A 13 13.69 -1.04 -7.03
C PHE A 13 14.99 -0.38 -6.57
N LEU A 14 15.42 -0.68 -5.35
CA LEU A 14 16.63 -0.12 -4.75
C LEU A 14 17.65 -1.22 -4.46
N PRO A 15 18.90 -1.10 -4.98
CA PRO A 15 19.97 -2.02 -4.62
C PRO A 15 20.51 -1.77 -3.19
N ASP A 16 20.43 -0.53 -2.70
CA ASP A 16 20.91 -0.13 -1.39
C ASP A 16 19.92 0.84 -0.72
N LEU A 17 19.13 0.32 0.21
CA LEU A 17 18.12 1.09 0.94
C LEU A 17 18.74 2.11 1.91
N ALA A 18 19.87 1.75 2.53
CA ALA A 18 20.53 2.60 3.51
C ALA A 18 21.11 3.84 2.86
N ALA A 19 21.74 3.68 1.69
CA ALA A 19 22.27 4.81 0.92
C ALA A 19 21.16 5.81 0.53
N VAL A 20 20.01 5.33 0.06
CA VAL A 20 18.87 6.19 -0.31
C VAL A 20 18.29 6.89 0.92
N ARG A 21 18.18 6.19 2.05
CA ARG A 21 17.73 6.78 3.31
C ARG A 21 18.60 7.96 3.74
N GLU A 22 19.92 7.82 3.70
CA GLU A 22 20.85 8.90 4.04
C GLU A 22 20.74 10.09 3.07
N GLN A 23 20.49 9.82 1.78
CA GLN A 23 20.24 10.88 0.79
C GLN A 23 18.96 11.66 1.09
N LEU A 24 17.87 10.99 1.47
CA LEU A 24 16.62 11.66 1.86
C LEU A 24 16.84 12.59 3.06
N LEU A 25 17.56 12.12 4.09
CA LEU A 25 17.89 12.94 5.24
C LEU A 25 18.76 14.15 4.86
N ALA A 26 19.76 13.96 3.99
CA ALA A 26 20.62 15.04 3.51
C ALA A 26 19.84 16.08 2.67
N LEU A 27 18.78 15.66 1.98
CA LEU A 27 17.85 16.54 1.24
C LEU A 27 16.86 17.28 2.16
N GLY A 28 16.88 16.99 3.47
CA GLY A 28 15.98 17.61 4.44
C GLY A 28 14.59 16.98 4.50
N ALA A 29 14.44 15.72 4.06
CA ALA A 29 13.18 15.00 4.22
C ALA A 29 12.86 14.79 5.72
N GLY A 30 11.62 15.09 6.11
CA GLY A 30 11.12 14.87 7.46
C GLY A 30 10.77 13.40 7.66
N LEU A 31 11.23 12.80 8.76
CA LEU A 31 10.80 11.45 9.14
C LEU A 31 9.40 11.53 9.79
N GLU A 32 8.37 11.12 9.05
CA GLU A 32 6.97 11.14 9.53
C GLU A 32 6.64 9.90 10.36
N ARG A 33 7.11 8.74 9.91
CA ARG A 33 6.90 7.48 10.61
C ARG A 33 8.18 6.66 10.60
N PRO A 34 8.66 6.21 11.79
CA PRO A 34 9.82 5.35 11.86
C PRO A 34 9.55 4.01 11.17
N ARG A 35 10.61 3.24 10.93
CA ARG A 35 10.53 1.90 10.37
C ARG A 35 9.55 1.02 11.16
N VAL A 36 8.48 0.59 10.50
CA VAL A 36 7.38 -0.18 11.07
C VAL A 36 7.21 -1.50 10.33
N TYR A 37 6.98 -2.57 11.07
CA TYR A 37 6.57 -3.85 10.52
C TYR A 37 5.13 -3.78 10.01
N GLU A 38 4.93 -4.20 8.78
CA GLU A 38 3.63 -4.19 8.10
C GLU A 38 3.32 -5.60 7.57
N ARG A 39 2.17 -6.14 7.98
CA ARG A 39 1.60 -7.38 7.46
C ARG A 39 0.43 -7.05 6.54
N ASN A 40 0.41 -7.66 5.36
CA ASN A 40 -0.63 -7.45 4.35
C ASN A 40 -1.31 -8.76 3.98
N ILE A 41 -2.64 -8.75 3.88
CA ILE A 41 -3.45 -9.83 3.32
C ILE A 41 -4.22 -9.28 2.12
N ARG A 42 -3.88 -9.73 0.91
CA ARG A 42 -4.66 -9.46 -0.30
C ARG A 42 -5.81 -10.45 -0.38
N LEU A 43 -7.01 -9.91 -0.54
CA LEU A 43 -8.25 -10.66 -0.64
C LEU A 43 -8.71 -10.74 -2.10
N GLU A 44 -9.34 -11.85 -2.45
CA GLU A 44 -9.91 -12.10 -3.78
C GLU A 44 -11.28 -12.75 -3.66
N ILE A 45 -12.08 -12.71 -4.72
CA ILE A 45 -13.39 -13.37 -4.78
C ILE A 45 -13.47 -14.29 -6.00
N GLU A 46 -14.21 -15.39 -5.89
CA GLU A 46 -14.41 -16.33 -7.00
C GLU A 46 -15.04 -15.67 -8.24
N GLY A 47 -14.76 -16.25 -9.42
CA GLY A 47 -15.31 -15.79 -10.70
C GLY A 47 -14.45 -14.72 -11.39
N ASP A 48 -15.09 -13.71 -11.98
CA ASP A 48 -14.40 -12.52 -12.48
C ASP A 48 -13.98 -11.69 -11.24
N GLY A 49 -12.84 -12.03 -10.65
CA GLY A 49 -12.37 -11.44 -9.39
C GLY A 49 -11.94 -9.98 -9.50
N LEU A 50 -11.49 -9.42 -8.38
CA LEU A 50 -10.88 -8.10 -8.30
C LEU A 50 -9.67 -7.97 -9.23
N LEU A 51 -8.78 -8.96 -9.27
CA LEU A 51 -7.61 -8.91 -10.17
C LEU A 51 -8.01 -8.77 -11.65
N GLY A 52 -9.02 -9.52 -12.10
CA GLY A 52 -9.52 -9.46 -13.48
C GLY A 52 -10.08 -8.09 -13.84
N ARG A 53 -10.65 -7.39 -12.86
CA ARG A 53 -11.14 -6.02 -12.97
C ARG A 53 -10.08 -4.95 -12.73
N GLY A 54 -8.80 -5.31 -12.51
CA GLY A 54 -7.74 -4.36 -12.16
C GLY A 54 -7.93 -3.69 -10.80
N GLN A 55 -8.64 -4.36 -9.88
CA GLN A 55 -8.94 -3.91 -8.54
C GLN A 55 -8.13 -4.68 -7.49
N LEU A 56 -8.06 -4.12 -6.28
CA LEU A 56 -7.37 -4.75 -5.15
C LEU A 56 -8.13 -4.47 -3.87
N LEU A 57 -8.37 -5.52 -3.07
CA LEU A 57 -8.82 -5.41 -1.69
C LEU A 57 -7.71 -5.95 -0.79
N ARG A 58 -7.34 -5.19 0.24
CA ARG A 58 -6.26 -5.55 1.15
C ARG A 58 -6.61 -5.19 2.57
N LEU A 59 -6.24 -6.07 3.49
CA LEU A 59 -6.20 -5.79 4.92
C LEU A 59 -4.73 -5.66 5.36
N ARG A 60 -4.37 -4.50 5.87
CA ARG A 60 -3.03 -4.15 6.36
C ARG A 60 -3.03 -4.07 7.88
N GLN A 61 -1.97 -4.58 8.52
CA GLN A 61 -1.68 -4.36 9.93
C GLN A 61 -0.26 -3.80 10.10
N ASP A 62 -0.15 -2.60 10.65
CA ASP A 62 1.13 -1.89 10.85
C ASP A 62 1.20 -1.16 12.21
N GLY A 63 0.43 -1.63 13.19
CA GLY A 63 0.08 -0.88 14.42
C GLY A 63 -1.29 -0.20 14.32
N ARG A 64 -1.83 -0.07 13.11
CA ARG A 64 -3.25 0.14 12.82
C ARG A 64 -3.76 -1.04 11.99
N ASN A 65 -5.07 -1.27 12.00
CA ASN A 65 -5.71 -2.19 11.06
C ASN A 65 -6.40 -1.36 9.98
N VAL A 66 -5.99 -1.50 8.73
CA VAL A 66 -6.52 -0.68 7.62
C VAL A 66 -7.03 -1.58 6.52
N VAL A 67 -8.26 -1.32 6.08
CA VAL A 67 -8.80 -1.90 4.85
C VAL A 67 -8.56 -0.90 3.73
N THR A 68 -7.96 -1.37 2.65
CA THR A 68 -7.71 -0.60 1.42
C THR A 68 -8.46 -1.27 0.27
N PHE A 69 -9.22 -0.48 -0.47
CA PHE A 69 -9.69 -0.84 -1.81
C PHE A 69 -9.01 0.07 -2.84
N LYS A 70 -8.34 -0.52 -3.83
CA LYS A 70 -7.86 0.21 -5.02
C LYS A 70 -8.75 -0.12 -6.22
N GLY A 71 -9.30 0.91 -6.84
CA GLY A 71 -10.13 0.82 -8.04
C GLY A 71 -9.31 0.56 -9.31
N ALA A 72 -10.01 0.29 -10.42
CA ALA A 72 -9.37 0.21 -11.72
C ALA A 72 -8.77 1.57 -12.10
N PRO A 73 -7.65 1.62 -12.84
CA PRO A 73 -7.09 2.87 -13.30
C PRO A 73 -8.10 3.60 -14.20
N PRO A 74 -8.16 4.95 -14.16
CA PRO A 74 -9.09 5.71 -14.99
C PRO A 74 -8.89 5.41 -16.49
N ALA A 75 -10.00 5.38 -17.24
CA ALA A 75 -9.94 5.14 -18.68
C ALA A 75 -9.09 6.21 -19.38
N GLY A 76 -8.13 5.79 -20.19
CA GLY A 76 -7.25 6.68 -20.95
C GLY A 76 -5.98 7.13 -20.23
N THR A 77 -5.71 6.65 -19.01
CA THR A 77 -4.42 6.87 -18.34
C THR A 77 -3.31 6.10 -19.06
N GLN A 78 -2.60 6.78 -19.97
CA GLN A 78 -1.28 6.35 -20.47
C GLN A 78 -0.22 7.12 -19.70
N SER A 79 0.08 6.67 -18.48
CA SER A 79 1.11 7.28 -17.63
C SER A 79 2.12 6.21 -17.23
N GLU A 80 3.40 6.58 -17.15
CA GLU A 80 4.45 5.75 -16.52
C GLU A 80 4.23 5.59 -15.00
N VAL A 81 3.29 6.37 -14.45
CA VAL A 81 2.93 6.44 -13.04
C VAL A 81 1.56 5.77 -12.83
N LYS A 82 1.41 4.99 -11.75
CA LYS A 82 0.15 4.31 -11.45
C LYS A 82 -0.84 5.33 -10.89
N VAL A 83 -2.05 5.33 -11.44
CA VAL A 83 -3.15 6.20 -10.97
C VAL A 83 -4.37 5.35 -10.68
N HIS A 84 -4.79 5.32 -9.41
CA HIS A 84 -5.93 4.52 -8.96
C HIS A 84 -6.82 5.34 -8.01
N GLU A 85 -8.12 5.05 -8.03
CA GLU A 85 -8.98 5.39 -6.90
C GLU A 85 -8.50 4.57 -5.70
N GLU A 86 -8.30 5.22 -4.56
CA GLU A 86 -8.01 4.53 -3.30
C GLU A 86 -9.04 4.92 -2.24
N LEU A 87 -9.60 3.88 -1.60
CA LEU A 87 -10.48 4.00 -0.45
C LEU A 87 -9.80 3.30 0.73
N GLU A 88 -9.47 4.06 1.77
CA GLU A 88 -8.90 3.51 3.01
C GLU A 88 -9.79 3.78 4.22
N VAL A 89 -9.86 2.78 5.11
CA VAL A 89 -10.52 2.93 6.40
C VAL A 89 -9.76 2.19 7.49
N THR A 90 -9.54 2.85 8.62
CA THR A 90 -9.04 2.19 9.83
C THR A 90 -10.17 1.46 10.51
N VAL A 91 -9.95 0.19 10.85
CA VAL A 91 -10.89 -0.66 11.57
C VAL A 91 -10.35 -1.00 12.95
N SER A 92 -11.25 -1.25 13.90
CA SER A 92 -10.85 -1.49 15.29
C SER A 92 -10.28 -2.90 15.52
N ASP A 93 -10.67 -3.88 14.71
CA ASP A 93 -10.35 -5.29 14.94
C ASP A 93 -10.01 -6.01 13.62
N PHE A 94 -8.82 -6.60 13.56
CA PHE A 94 -8.28 -7.23 12.36
C PHE A 94 -8.95 -8.57 12.05
N ASP A 95 -9.12 -9.42 13.07
CA ASP A 95 -9.63 -10.78 12.87
C ASP A 95 -11.13 -10.76 12.54
N THR A 96 -11.88 -9.85 13.16
CA THR A 96 -13.31 -9.66 12.89
C THR A 96 -13.55 -9.21 11.46
N ILE A 97 -12.81 -8.21 10.95
CA ILE A 97 -13.02 -7.74 9.58
C ILE A 97 -12.61 -8.80 8.55
N LEU A 98 -11.53 -9.55 8.81
CA LEU A 98 -11.12 -10.66 7.97
C LEU A 98 -12.19 -11.76 7.92
N ALA A 99 -12.74 -12.12 9.08
CA ALA A 99 -13.80 -13.11 9.22
C ALA A 99 -15.13 -12.67 8.56
N ILE A 100 -15.41 -11.37 8.50
CA ILE A 100 -16.53 -10.80 7.74
C ILE A 100 -16.28 -10.99 6.24
N PHE A 101 -15.11 -10.59 5.73
CA PHE A 101 -14.79 -10.75 4.32
C PHE A 101 -14.87 -12.21 3.87
N GLN A 102 -14.34 -13.14 4.67
CA GLN A 102 -14.46 -14.58 4.40
C GLN A 102 -15.91 -15.06 4.30
N ARG A 103 -16.80 -14.59 5.17
CA ARG A 103 -18.24 -14.91 5.10
C ARG A 103 -18.94 -14.29 3.90
N LEU A 104 -18.40 -13.21 3.36
CA LEU A 104 -18.87 -12.59 2.12
C LEU A 104 -18.31 -13.26 0.86
N GLY A 105 -17.50 -14.32 1.01
CA GLY A 105 -16.93 -15.08 -0.10
C GLY A 105 -15.55 -14.60 -0.55
N TYR A 106 -14.89 -13.72 0.21
CA TYR A 106 -13.51 -13.33 -0.08
C TYR A 106 -12.51 -14.30 0.54
N GLU A 107 -11.45 -14.62 -0.18
CA GLU A 107 -10.38 -15.51 0.27
C GLU A 107 -9.04 -14.79 0.31
N ALA A 108 -8.18 -15.17 1.25
CA ALA A 108 -6.81 -14.67 1.33
C ALA A 108 -5.95 -15.36 0.27
N VAL A 109 -5.52 -14.61 -0.74
CA VAL A 109 -4.73 -15.16 -1.87
C VAL A 109 -3.25 -14.81 -1.82
N GLN A 110 -2.89 -13.78 -1.06
CA GLN A 110 -1.49 -13.39 -0.87
C GLN A 110 -1.30 -12.81 0.52
N ILE A 111 -0.30 -13.31 1.22
CA ILE A 111 0.16 -12.75 2.49
C ILE A 111 1.62 -12.37 2.30
N TYR A 112 1.94 -11.13 2.63
CA TYR A 112 3.32 -10.65 2.57
C TYR A 112 3.57 -9.65 3.70
N GLU A 113 4.85 -9.55 4.04
CA GLU A 113 5.34 -8.78 5.17
C GLU A 113 6.43 -7.85 4.65
N LYS A 114 6.49 -6.65 5.22
CA LYS A 114 7.53 -5.67 4.91
C LYS A 114 7.84 -4.81 6.11
N TYR A 115 8.97 -4.12 6.04
CA TYR A 115 9.20 -2.95 6.88
C TYR A 115 9.09 -1.69 6.03
N ARG A 116 8.35 -0.71 6.54
CA ARG A 116 8.16 0.59 5.88
C ARG A 116 8.62 1.72 6.79
N GLU A 117 9.45 2.61 6.26
CA GLU A 117 9.74 3.92 6.86
C GLU A 117 9.12 5.01 5.98
N THR A 118 8.47 6.02 6.59
CA THR A 118 7.76 7.07 5.86
C THR A 118 8.43 8.41 6.08
N PHE A 119 8.73 9.09 4.97
CA PHE A 119 9.27 10.45 4.95
C PHE A 119 8.31 11.40 4.24
N SER A 120 8.45 12.69 4.53
CA SER A 120 7.82 13.77 3.77
C SER A 120 8.89 14.73 3.24
N LEU A 121 8.76 15.18 1.99
CA LEU A 121 9.64 16.19 1.42
C LEU A 121 8.83 17.09 0.48
N ALA A 122 8.72 18.38 0.82
CA ALA A 122 8.00 19.37 0.02
C ALA A 122 6.56 18.97 -0.37
N GLY A 123 5.85 18.27 0.52
CA GLY A 123 4.48 17.80 0.29
C GLY A 123 4.38 16.45 -0.44
N LEU A 124 5.50 15.83 -0.81
CA LEU A 124 5.57 14.46 -1.32
C LEU A 124 5.69 13.48 -0.14
N GLU A 125 4.87 12.43 -0.12
CA GLU A 125 5.07 11.28 0.76
C GLU A 125 6.04 10.31 0.10
N ILE A 126 7.01 9.83 0.87
CA ILE A 126 8.06 8.94 0.39
C ILE A 126 8.06 7.71 1.28
N PHE A 127 7.96 6.52 0.69
CA PHE A 127 8.03 5.26 1.43
C PHE A 127 9.31 4.50 1.08
N LEU A 128 10.06 4.13 2.10
CA LEU A 128 11.17 3.19 1.98
C LEU A 128 10.71 1.82 2.46
N ASP A 129 10.64 0.88 1.53
CA ASP A 129 10.14 -0.47 1.75
C ASP A 129 11.28 -1.50 1.70
N ASP A 130 11.34 -2.33 2.74
CA ASP A 130 12.23 -3.47 2.88
C ASP A 130 11.37 -4.75 2.90
N LEU A 131 11.43 -5.51 1.80
CA LEU A 131 10.70 -6.77 1.61
C LEU A 131 11.66 -7.95 1.47
N PRO A 132 11.23 -9.19 1.76
CA PRO A 132 12.05 -10.39 1.61
C PRO A 132 12.65 -10.60 0.20
N TYR A 133 12.08 -9.95 -0.83
CA TYR A 133 12.49 -10.07 -2.22
C TYR A 133 13.12 -8.80 -2.82
N GLY A 134 13.33 -7.75 -2.01
CA GLY A 134 13.98 -6.54 -2.46
C GLY A 134 13.55 -5.29 -1.72
N ASN A 135 14.30 -4.22 -1.94
CA ASN A 135 14.03 -2.91 -1.39
C ASN A 135 13.40 -2.01 -2.45
N PHE A 136 12.52 -1.11 -2.03
CA PHE A 136 11.83 -0.20 -2.93
C PHE A 136 11.69 1.20 -2.33
N ILE A 137 11.63 2.19 -3.21
CA ILE A 137 11.12 3.52 -2.89
C ILE A 137 9.81 3.74 -3.63
N GLU A 138 8.83 4.29 -2.94
CA GLU A 138 7.58 4.80 -3.51
C GLU A 138 7.53 6.31 -3.29
N LEU A 139 7.11 7.04 -4.32
CA LEU A 139 6.94 8.49 -4.39
C LEU A 139 5.53 8.82 -4.86
#